data_AF-A0A4Q3TNM8-F1
#
_entry.id   AF-A0A4Q3TNM8-F1
#
_cell.length_a   1.000
_cell.length_b   1.000
_cell.length_c   1.000
_cell.angle_alpha   90.00
_cell.angle_beta   90.00
_cell.angle_gamma   90.00
#
_symmetry.space_group_name_H-M   'P 1'
#
loop_
_entity.id
_entity.type
_entity.pdbx_description
1 polymer ?
#
loop_
_entity_poly.entity_id
_entity_poly.type
_entity_poly.pdbx_seq_one_letter_code
_entity_poly.pdbx_strand_id
1 'polypeptide(L)'
;MDETERQSEERGWATAKTLAEALPYIQVYDRETVVIKYGGHAMGEVAVAKQFAADVVLLKLMGVNPVVVHGGGPQISAMLDKAGVKSNFVDGLRVT
;
A
#
# COMPACT_ATOMS: atom_id res chain seq x y z
N MET A 1 16.84 28.14 21.60
CA MET A 1 16.10 27.30 20.64
C MET A 1 14.69 27.80 20.61
N ASP A 2 14.17 28.01 19.41
CA ASP A 2 12.76 28.31 19.20
C ASP A 2 11.89 27.11 19.60
N GLU A 3 10.65 27.35 20.01
CA GLU A 3 9.70 26.30 20.41
C GLU A 3 9.48 25.30 19.27
N THR A 4 9.47 25.79 18.02
CA THR A 4 9.37 24.99 16.81
C THR A 4 10.54 24.02 16.64
N GLU A 5 11.76 24.46 16.98
CA GLU A 5 12.98 23.63 16.89
C GLU A 5 12.93 22.50 17.91
N ARG A 6 12.57 22.81 19.17
CA ARG A 6 12.45 21.81 20.24
C ARG A 6 11.40 20.74 19.90
N GLN A 7 10.25 21.15 19.39
CA GLN A 7 9.19 20.21 18.98
C GLN A 7 9.59 19.35 17.76
N SER A 8 10.48 19.84 16.91
CA SER A 8 11.02 19.07 15.79
C SER A 8 12.01 18.01 16.29
N GLU A 9 12.90 18.38 17.20
CA GLU A 9 13.86 17.46 17.83
C GLU A 9 13.17 16.35 18.62
N GLU A 10 12.14 16.69 19.41
CA GLU A 10 11.34 15.71 20.15
C GLU A 10 10.66 14.71 19.21
N ARG A 11 10.10 15.18 18.08
CA ARG A 11 9.53 14.31 17.04
C ARG A 11 10.58 13.42 16.38
N GLY A 12 11.77 13.95 16.13
CA GLY A 12 12.90 13.19 15.60
C GLY A 12 13.30 12.05 16.53
N TRP A 13 13.44 12.34 17.83
CA TRP A 13 13.77 11.33 18.84
C TRP A 13 12.69 10.26 18.98
N ALA A 14 11.42 10.66 19.01
CA ALA A 14 10.30 9.72 19.05
C ALA A 14 10.29 8.78 17.82
N THR A 15 10.58 9.31 16.63
CA THR A 15 10.67 8.53 15.39
C THR A 15 11.85 7.57 15.43
N ALA A 16 13.03 8.03 15.84
CA ALA A 16 14.22 7.19 15.96
C ALA A 16 14.02 6.04 16.95
N LYS A 17 13.41 6.31 18.11
CA LYS A 17 13.07 5.28 19.09
C LYS A 17 12.10 4.24 18.51
N THR A 18 11.05 4.69 17.83
CA THR A 18 10.06 3.80 17.19
C THR A 18 10.72 2.88 16.16
N LEU A 19 11.62 3.43 15.32
CA LEU A 19 12.35 2.64 14.32
C LEU A 19 13.32 1.63 14.96
N ALA A 20 14.01 2.03 16.04
CA ALA A 20 14.91 1.14 16.77
C ALA A 20 14.14 -0.04 17.41
N GLU A 21 12.98 0.23 18.00
CA GLU A 21 12.10 -0.80 18.58
C GLU A 21 11.45 -1.70 17.51
N ALA A 22 11.22 -1.16 16.31
CA ALA A 22 10.68 -1.92 15.18
C ALA A 22 11.73 -2.80 14.46
N LEU A 23 13.03 -2.54 14.66
CA LEU A 23 14.11 -3.19 13.92
C LEU A 23 14.06 -4.73 13.95
N PRO A 24 13.78 -5.40 15.08
CA PRO A 24 13.68 -6.87 15.10
C PRO A 24 12.60 -7.41 14.17
N TYR A 25 11.49 -6.68 14.00
CA TYR A 25 10.38 -7.08 13.11
C TYR A 25 10.74 -6.86 11.64
N ILE A 26 11.51 -5.81 11.32
CA ILE A 26 11.99 -5.54 9.96
C ILE A 26 12.98 -6.61 9.53
N GLN A 27 13.92 -6.98 10.42
CA GLN A 27 14.97 -7.95 10.12
C GLN A 27 14.45 -9.35 9.74
N VAL A 28 13.27 -9.75 10.24
CA VAL A 28 12.62 -11.02 9.88
C VAL A 28 12.34 -11.12 8.38
N TYR A 29 12.16 -9.98 7.69
CA TYR A 29 11.82 -9.92 6.28
C TYR A 29 12.96 -9.41 5.39
N ASP A 30 14.19 -9.30 5.91
CA ASP A 30 15.34 -8.89 5.09
C ASP A 30 15.53 -9.85 3.92
N ARG A 31 15.52 -9.31 2.69
CA ARG A 31 15.59 -10.04 1.42
C ARG A 31 14.46 -11.03 1.14
N GLU A 32 13.48 -11.16 2.03
CA GLU A 32 12.31 -12.02 1.82
C GLU A 32 11.38 -11.46 0.75
N THR A 33 10.71 -12.36 0.01
CA THR A 33 9.69 -11.97 -0.96
C THR A 33 8.32 -11.94 -0.30
N VAL A 34 7.66 -10.78 -0.37
CA VAL A 34 6.34 -10.57 0.22
C VAL A 34 5.34 -10.24 -0.88
N VAL A 35 4.35 -11.11 -1.08
CA VAL A 35 3.30 -10.91 -2.08
C VAL A 35 2.14 -10.15 -1.44
N ILE A 36 1.81 -8.98 -1.99
CA ILE A 36 0.80 -8.07 -1.46
C ILE A 36 -0.35 -7.97 -2.45
N LYS A 37 -1.52 -8.50 -2.06
CA LYS A 37 -2.75 -8.34 -2.85
C LYS A 37 -3.32 -6.93 -2.63
N TYR A 38 -3.12 -6.05 -3.61
CA TYR A 38 -3.73 -4.72 -3.65
C TYR A 38 -5.08 -4.78 -4.38
N GLY A 39 -6.18 -4.33 -3.79
CA GLY A 39 -7.49 -4.45 -4.42
C GLY A 39 -8.66 -3.95 -3.57
N GLY A 40 -9.86 -3.99 -4.15
CA GLY A 40 -11.09 -3.60 -3.48
C GLY A 40 -11.19 -2.08 -3.26
N HIS A 41 -11.76 -1.68 -2.12
CA HIS A 41 -12.00 -0.29 -1.75
C HIS A 41 -10.72 0.57 -1.71
N ALA A 42 -9.56 -0.05 -1.46
CA ALA A 42 -8.26 0.64 -1.45
C ALA A 42 -7.87 1.24 -2.82
N MET A 43 -8.46 0.76 -3.91
CA MET A 43 -8.24 1.30 -5.27
C MET A 43 -9.17 2.46 -5.65
N GLY A 44 -10.18 2.77 -4.82
CA GLY A 44 -11.20 3.76 -5.14
C GLY A 44 -10.71 5.21 -4.99
N GLU A 45 -9.74 5.45 -4.11
CA GLU A 45 -9.25 6.78 -3.77
C GLU A 45 -7.78 6.97 -4.12
N VAL A 46 -7.47 8.03 -4.87
CA VAL A 46 -6.10 8.33 -5.32
C VAL A 46 -5.15 8.58 -4.15
N ALA A 47 -5.63 9.17 -3.05
CA ALA A 47 -4.82 9.41 -1.86
C ALA A 47 -4.36 8.09 -1.21
N VAL A 48 -5.28 7.13 -1.06
CA VAL A 48 -5.00 5.80 -0.51
C VAL A 48 -4.04 5.02 -1.42
N ALA A 49 -4.23 5.10 -2.74
CA ALA A 49 -3.34 4.47 -3.70
C ALA A 49 -1.89 5.00 -3.63
N LYS A 50 -1.73 6.32 -3.42
CA LYS A 50 -0.42 6.95 -3.23
C LYS A 50 0.24 6.52 -1.93
N GLN A 51 -0.54 6.42 -0.85
CA GLN A 51 -0.03 5.95 0.44
C GLN A 51 0.43 4.49 0.34
N PHE A 52 -0.38 3.61 -0.26
CA PHE A 52 0.02 2.22 -0.52
C PHE A 52 1.32 2.13 -1.34
N ALA A 53 1.45 2.94 -2.39
CA ALA A 53 2.68 2.97 -3.19
C ALA A 53 3.90 3.42 -2.36
N ALA A 54 3.75 4.42 -1.49
CA ALA A 54 4.80 4.86 -0.59
C ALA A 54 5.22 3.76 0.40
N ASP A 55 4.27 3.01 0.94
CA ASP A 55 4.53 1.89 1.85
C ASP A 55 5.28 0.75 1.13
N VAL A 56 4.91 0.42 -0.11
CA VAL A 56 5.63 -0.58 -0.93
C VAL A 56 7.07 -0.14 -1.19
N VAL A 57 7.29 1.15 -1.47
CA VAL A 57 8.65 1.70 -1.63
C VAL A 57 9.42 1.61 -0.31
N LEU A 58 8.81 1.94 0.82
CA LEU A 58 9.42 1.83 2.14
C LEU A 58 9.87 0.39 2.44
N LEU A 59 9.01 -0.59 2.17
CA LEU A 59 9.36 -2.01 2.31
C LEU A 59 10.59 -2.38 1.46
N LYS A 60 10.65 -1.89 0.21
CA LYS A 60 11.81 -2.13 -0.66
C LYS A 60 13.08 -1.49 -0.12
N LEU A 61 12.99 -0.27 0.42
CA LEU A 61 14.11 0.44 1.05
C LEU A 61 14.60 -0.27 2.33
N MET A 62 13.71 -0.97 3.02
CA MET A 62 14.02 -1.77 4.21
C MET A 62 14.59 -3.17 3.91
N GLY A 63 14.81 -3.51 2.63
CA GLY A 63 15.41 -4.78 2.23
C GLY A 63 14.41 -5.86 1.80
N VAL A 64 13.11 -5.64 1.98
CA VAL A 64 12.05 -6.57 1.53
C VAL A 64 11.99 -6.58 -0.01
N ASN A 65 11.58 -7.69 -0.59
CA ASN A 65 11.26 -7.82 -2.02
C ASN A 65 9.74 -7.87 -2.22
N PRO A 66 9.02 -6.72 -2.21
CA PRO A 66 7.58 -6.70 -2.36
C PRO A 66 7.16 -7.02 -3.80
N VAL A 67 6.13 -7.86 -3.93
CA VAL A 67 5.47 -8.20 -5.20
C VAL A 67 4.00 -7.80 -5.09
N VAL A 68 3.57 -6.82 -5.87
CA VAL A 68 2.19 -6.34 -5.83
C VAL A 68 1.32 -7.10 -6.84
N VAL A 69 0.24 -7.70 -6.37
CA VAL A 69 -0.79 -8.33 -7.20
C VAL A 69 -2.06 -7.51 -7.14
N HIS A 70 -2.49 -6.94 -8.26
CA HIS A 70 -3.62 -6.01 -8.29
C HIS A 70 -4.84 -6.55 -9.04
N GLY A 71 -6.04 -6.12 -8.63
CA GLY A 71 -7.28 -6.32 -9.40
C GLY A 71 -7.57 -5.13 -10.32
N GLY A 72 -8.80 -5.05 -10.82
CA GLY A 72 -9.26 -3.91 -11.62
C GLY A 72 -10.77 -3.90 -11.85
N GLY A 73 -11.54 -4.53 -10.95
CA GLY A 73 -12.98 -4.76 -11.12
C GLY A 73 -13.78 -3.48 -11.46
N PRO A 74 -13.64 -2.39 -10.68
CA PRO A 74 -14.32 -1.12 -10.97
C PRO A 74 -13.95 -0.54 -12.33
N GLN A 75 -12.67 -0.54 -12.70
CA GLN A 75 -12.19 0.00 -13.99
C GLN A 75 -12.71 -0.83 -15.17
N ILE A 76 -12.75 -2.16 -15.03
CA ILE A 76 -13.33 -3.05 -16.03
C ILE A 76 -14.82 -2.76 -16.19
N SER A 77 -15.58 -2.70 -15.09
CA SER A 77 -17.02 -2.41 -15.15
C SER A 77 -17.30 -1.07 -15.83
N ALA A 78 -16.56 -0.01 -15.45
CA ALA A 78 -16.71 1.30 -16.07
C ALA A 78 -16.42 1.30 -17.59
N MET A 79 -15.49 0.46 -18.06
CA MET A 79 -15.21 0.32 -19.49
C MET A 79 -16.28 -0.49 -20.22
N LEU A 80 -16.78 -1.56 -19.61
CA LEU A 80 -17.87 -2.37 -20.18
C LEU A 80 -19.17 -1.56 -20.30
N ASP A 81 -19.49 -0.75 -19.29
CA ASP A 81 -20.65 0.14 -19.31
C ASP A 81 -20.56 1.14 -20.47
N LYS A 82 -19.37 1.75 -20.67
CA LYS A 82 -19.11 2.64 -21.81
C LYS A 82 -19.23 1.94 -23.16
N ALA A 83 -18.90 0.65 -23.22
CA ALA A 83 -19.03 -0.17 -24.43
C ALA A 83 -20.44 -0.75 -24.63
N GLY A 84 -21.37 -0.52 -23.70
CA GLY A 84 -22.72 -1.11 -23.75
C GLY A 84 -22.74 -2.63 -23.50
N VAL A 85 -21.66 -3.20 -22.95
CA VAL A 85 -21.54 -4.63 -22.67
C VAL A 85 -22.04 -4.90 -21.26
N LYS A 86 -23.09 -5.72 -21.13
CA LYS A 86 -23.59 -6.15 -19.82
C LYS A 86 -22.61 -7.13 -19.17
N SER A 87 -22.15 -6.81 -17.96
CA SER A 87 -21.37 -7.72 -17.15
C SER A 87 -22.28 -8.59 -16.27
N ASN A 88 -22.00 -9.90 -16.23
CA ASN A 88 -22.65 -10.84 -15.32
C ASN A 88 -21.67 -11.33 -14.25
N PHE A 89 -22.18 -11.65 -13.07
CA PHE A 89 -21.42 -12.22 -11.97
C PHE A 89 -22.14 -13.46 -11.44
N VAL A 90 -21.39 -14.51 -11.14
CA VAL A 90 -21.86 -15.75 -10.48
C VAL A 90 -20.89 -16.05 -9.35
N ASP A 91 -21.40 -16.22 -8.12
CA ASP A 91 -20.59 -16.50 -6.92
C ASP A 91 -19.40 -15.54 -6.70
N GLY A 92 -19.61 -14.26 -7.00
CA GLY A 92 -18.60 -13.21 -6.85
C GLY A 92 -17.53 -13.17 -7.96
N LEU A 93 -17.61 -14.07 -8.94
CA LEU A 93 -16.72 -14.11 -10.10
C LEU A 93 -17.41 -13.49 -11.32
N ARG A 94 -16.68 -12.66 -12.06
CA ARG A 94 -17.17 -12.13 -13.34
C ARG A 94 -17.17 -13.25 -14.38
N VAL A 95 -18.27 -13.40 -15.11
CA VAL A 95 -18.31 -14.26 -16.29
C VAL A 95 -17.61 -13.50 -17.43
N THR A 96 -16.54 -14.09 -17.97
CA THR A 96 -15.71 -13.51 -19.05
C THR A 96 -15.76 -14.36 -20.30
#